data_AF-A0A6N8HEW8-F1
#
_entry.id   AF-A0A6N8HEW8-F1
#
_cell.length_a   1.000
_cell.length_b   1.000
_cell.length_c   1.000
_cell.angle_alpha   90.00
_cell.angle_beta   90.00
_cell.angle_gamma   90.00
#
_symmetry.space_group_name_H-M   'P 1'
#
loop_
_entity.id
_entity.type
_entity.pdbx_description
1 polymer ?
#
loop_
_entity_poly.entity_id
_entity_poly.type
_entity_poly.pdbx_seq_one_letter_code
_entity_poly.pdbx_strand_id
1 'polypeptide(L)'
;MFKLFSKKDKNAWQIEMLKNVFTAMPTQYSIYLQQINEGLIKNILNGLGDIPGYKTISYHPDVARKYEIRNEEISVIKGVKVFDLKSSRFIDLEIYIMSGRVSGYVLHTNTKKIEIDSGKIDVSNVKKVKIGNKDTEALQNILGNIPNEISSMLDIQDTFEIETSKGDLYTIKDLENGNYIAIDKNSVIYGLIHNPYEVEELFNNKETFFDALKSGVFNFTDYINNKTS
;
A
#
# COMPACT_ATOMS: atom_id res chain seq x y z
N MET A 1 -31.49 -24.45 34.56
CA MET A 1 -30.15 -24.82 34.03
C MET A 1 -30.13 -24.43 32.55
N PHE A 2 -29.66 -23.22 32.22
CA PHE A 2 -29.68 -22.71 30.84
C PHE A 2 -28.48 -23.28 30.08
N LYS A 3 -28.73 -24.15 29.11
CA LYS A 3 -27.72 -24.55 28.13
C LYS A 3 -27.42 -23.33 27.25
N LEU A 4 -26.29 -22.66 27.50
CA LEU A 4 -25.73 -21.65 26.62
C LEU A 4 -25.30 -22.37 25.34
N PHE A 5 -26.11 -22.24 24.28
CA PHE A 5 -25.71 -22.63 22.94
C PHE A 5 -24.50 -21.77 22.53
N SER A 6 -23.33 -22.38 22.39
CA SER A 6 -22.18 -21.68 21.80
C SER A 6 -22.55 -21.29 20.36
N LYS A 7 -22.71 -19.99 20.10
CA LYS A 7 -22.86 -19.47 18.73
C LYS A 7 -21.67 -19.99 17.92
N LYS A 8 -21.95 -20.83 16.91
CA LYS A 8 -20.95 -21.23 15.91
C LYS A 8 -20.34 -19.94 15.34
N ASP A 9 -19.03 -19.78 15.47
CA ASP A 9 -18.35 -18.57 15.00
C ASP A 9 -18.57 -18.46 13.49
N LYS A 10 -19.34 -17.45 13.08
CA LYS A 10 -19.74 -17.26 11.68
C LYS A 10 -18.54 -17.02 10.76
N ASN A 11 -17.40 -16.66 11.33
CA ASN A 11 -16.18 -16.31 10.61
C ASN A 11 -15.13 -17.43 10.60
N ALA A 12 -15.40 -18.56 11.25
CA ALA A 12 -14.43 -19.66 11.37
C ALA A 12 -13.89 -20.13 10.01
N TRP A 13 -14.78 -20.28 9.02
CA TRP A 13 -14.39 -20.69 7.67
C TRP A 13 -13.49 -19.67 6.97
N GLN A 14 -13.64 -18.38 7.24
CA GLN A 14 -12.81 -17.31 6.66
C GLN A 14 -11.40 -17.34 7.25
N ILE A 15 -11.29 -17.57 8.56
CA ILE A 15 -10.01 -17.71 9.25
C ILE A 15 -9.30 -18.97 8.74
N GLU A 16 -10.02 -20.07 8.61
CA GLU A 16 -9.49 -21.33 8.05
C GLU A 16 -9.04 -21.16 6.60
N MET A 17 -9.82 -20.48 5.76
CA MET A 17 -9.43 -20.13 4.40
C MET A 17 -8.10 -19.36 4.37
N LEU A 18 -7.97 -18.29 5.17
CA LEU A 18 -6.73 -17.51 5.24
C LEU A 18 -5.54 -18.36 5.69
N LYS A 19 -5.72 -19.24 6.70
CA LYS A 19 -4.67 -20.16 7.14
C LYS A 19 -4.23 -21.10 6.01
N ASN A 20 -5.17 -21.71 5.29
CA ASN A 20 -4.86 -22.62 4.19
C ASN A 20 -4.15 -21.88 3.05
N VAL A 21 -4.60 -20.66 2.74
CA VAL A 21 -3.97 -19.80 1.73
C VAL A 21 -2.52 -19.48 2.10
N PHE A 22 -2.26 -18.98 3.31
CA PHE A 22 -0.90 -18.69 3.74
C PHE A 22 -0.03 -19.93 3.94
N THR A 23 -0.64 -21.10 4.17
CA THR A 23 0.07 -22.40 4.19
C THR A 23 0.53 -22.80 2.79
N ALA A 24 -0.27 -22.54 1.77
CA ALA A 24 0.07 -22.84 0.37
C ALA A 24 1.11 -21.86 -0.21
N MET A 25 1.21 -20.64 0.33
CA MET A 25 2.11 -19.59 -0.17
C MET A 25 3.61 -19.89 0.04
N PRO A 26 4.49 -19.24 -0.75
CA PRO A 26 5.93 -19.26 -0.51
C PRO A 26 6.31 -18.80 0.91
N THR A 27 7.44 -19.30 1.42
CA THR A 27 7.90 -19.10 2.80
C THR A 27 8.07 -17.63 3.21
N GLN A 28 8.30 -16.72 2.25
CA GLN A 28 8.37 -15.28 2.51
C GLN A 28 7.06 -14.69 3.11
N TYR A 29 5.93 -15.38 2.96
CA TYR A 29 4.63 -14.98 3.52
C TYR A 29 4.31 -15.65 4.87
N SER A 30 5.22 -16.49 5.39
CA SER A 30 5.00 -17.29 6.61
C SER A 30 4.69 -16.44 7.85
N ILE A 31 5.17 -15.20 7.90
CA ILE A 31 4.88 -14.27 9.00
C ILE A 31 3.38 -14.03 9.16
N TYR A 32 2.62 -13.97 8.07
CA TYR A 32 1.18 -13.75 8.11
C TYR A 32 0.43 -15.00 8.60
N LEU A 33 0.92 -16.20 8.27
CA LEU A 33 0.40 -17.44 8.84
C LEU A 33 0.64 -17.49 10.35
N GLN A 34 1.84 -17.12 10.79
CA GLN A 34 2.21 -17.09 12.21
C GLN A 34 1.28 -16.16 13.01
N GLN A 35 1.06 -14.94 12.51
CA GLN A 35 0.12 -13.98 13.11
C GLN A 35 -1.27 -14.59 13.33
N ILE A 36 -1.83 -15.24 12.31
CA ILE A 36 -3.17 -15.83 12.39
C ILE A 36 -3.19 -17.03 13.35
N ASN A 37 -2.13 -17.84 13.37
CA ASN A 37 -1.99 -18.97 14.29
C ASN A 37 -1.84 -18.54 15.76
N GLU A 38 -1.21 -17.39 16.01
CA GLU A 38 -1.13 -16.78 17.34
C GLU A 38 -2.44 -16.09 17.78
N GLY A 39 -3.48 -16.12 16.94
CA GLY A 39 -4.79 -15.57 17.28
C GLY A 39 -4.92 -14.07 16.98
N LEU A 40 -4.24 -13.54 15.95
CA LEU A 40 -4.38 -12.14 15.54
C LEU A 40 -5.85 -11.76 15.27
N ILE A 41 -6.60 -12.61 14.57
CA ILE A 41 -7.96 -12.29 14.11
C ILE A 41 -8.97 -12.48 15.25
N LYS A 42 -9.56 -11.37 15.71
CA LYS A 42 -10.65 -11.38 16.69
C LYS A 42 -12.03 -11.47 16.03
N ASN A 43 -12.21 -10.75 14.92
CA ASN A 43 -13.48 -10.74 14.18
C ASN A 43 -13.23 -10.32 12.72
N ILE A 44 -14.13 -10.74 11.83
CA ILE A 44 -14.16 -10.33 10.42
C ILE A 44 -15.48 -9.59 10.19
N LEU A 45 -15.39 -8.34 9.75
CA LEU A 45 -16.50 -7.42 9.57
C LEU A 45 -16.72 -7.13 8.09
N ASN A 46 -17.96 -6.83 7.71
CA ASN A 46 -18.31 -6.44 6.35
C ASN A 46 -18.29 -4.92 6.21
N GLY A 47 -17.65 -4.39 5.18
CA GLY A 47 -17.94 -3.04 4.68
C GLY A 47 -17.41 -1.88 5.53
N LEU A 48 -16.25 -2.03 6.18
CA LEU A 48 -15.50 -0.86 6.67
C LEU A 48 -14.44 -0.51 5.63
N GLY A 49 -14.72 0.49 4.79
CA GLY A 49 -13.83 1.01 3.74
C GLY A 49 -14.53 1.23 2.40
N ASP A 50 -13.89 1.98 1.50
CA ASP A 50 -14.42 2.36 0.18
C ASP A 50 -14.23 1.27 -0.90
N ILE A 51 -13.69 0.11 -0.51
CA ILE A 51 -13.41 -1.02 -1.41
C ILE A 51 -14.63 -1.96 -1.43
N PRO A 52 -15.31 -2.12 -2.58
CA PRO A 52 -16.47 -3.02 -2.69
C PRO A 52 -16.11 -4.46 -2.29
N GLY A 53 -16.93 -5.06 -1.41
CA GLY A 53 -16.75 -6.44 -0.99
C GLY A 53 -15.67 -6.67 0.08
N TYR A 54 -14.98 -5.62 0.53
CA TYR A 54 -13.92 -5.71 1.53
C TYR A 54 -14.38 -6.28 2.87
N LYS A 55 -13.60 -7.23 3.37
CA LYS A 55 -13.72 -7.85 4.69
C LYS A 55 -12.64 -7.30 5.60
N THR A 56 -13.05 -6.55 6.61
CA THR A 56 -12.13 -5.93 7.57
C THR A 56 -11.83 -6.89 8.71
N ILE A 57 -10.55 -7.03 9.06
CA ILE A 57 -10.13 -7.80 10.23
C ILE A 57 -10.02 -6.86 11.44
N SER A 58 -10.68 -7.22 12.54
CA SER A 58 -10.41 -6.64 13.85
C SER A 58 -9.50 -7.58 14.63
N TYR A 59 -8.62 -7.00 15.45
CA TYR A 59 -7.52 -7.76 16.04
C TYR A 59 -7.67 -8.02 17.53
N HIS A 60 -6.98 -9.06 18.01
CA HIS A 60 -6.55 -9.13 19.40
C HIS A 60 -5.37 -8.17 19.62
N PRO A 61 -5.49 -7.17 20.52
CA PRO A 61 -4.52 -6.08 20.62
C PRO A 61 -3.12 -6.55 21.00
N ASP A 62 -3.02 -7.57 21.87
CA ASP A 62 -1.72 -8.08 22.34
C ASP A 62 -0.94 -8.78 21.24
N VAL A 63 -1.63 -9.51 20.35
CA VAL A 63 -1.00 -10.13 19.18
C VAL A 63 -0.68 -9.06 18.15
N ALA A 64 -1.62 -8.15 17.86
CA ALA A 64 -1.45 -7.08 16.89
C ALA A 64 -0.24 -6.17 17.19
N ARG A 65 0.04 -5.90 18.46
CA ARG A 65 1.19 -5.07 18.86
C ARG A 65 2.54 -5.75 18.56
N LYS A 66 2.62 -7.08 18.63
CA LYS A 66 3.87 -7.83 18.35
C LYS A 66 4.34 -7.70 16.90
N TYR A 67 3.38 -7.56 15.98
CA TYR A 67 3.62 -7.54 14.54
C TYR A 67 3.46 -6.13 13.94
N GLU A 68 3.32 -5.12 14.77
CA GLU A 68 3.14 -3.75 14.30
C GLU A 68 4.44 -3.20 13.73
N ILE A 69 4.40 -2.85 12.45
CA ILE A 69 5.46 -2.09 11.79
C ILE A 69 4.94 -0.68 11.58
N ARG A 70 5.53 0.28 12.27
CA ARG A 70 5.20 1.70 12.09
C ARG A 70 5.65 2.15 10.71
N ASN A 71 4.83 2.96 10.07
CA ASN A 71 5.11 3.55 8.76
C ASN A 71 5.37 2.51 7.64
N GLU A 72 4.89 1.27 7.77
CA GLU A 72 4.87 0.36 6.62
C GLU A 72 3.83 0.86 5.61
N GLU A 73 4.23 1.00 4.36
CA GLU A 73 3.30 1.29 3.27
C GLU A 73 2.23 0.20 3.18
N ILE A 74 1.03 0.62 2.82
CA ILE A 74 -0.07 -0.30 2.56
C ILE A 74 0.29 -1.14 1.35
N SER A 75 0.06 -2.45 1.46
CA SER A 75 0.31 -3.38 0.36
C SER A 75 -0.82 -4.38 0.25
N VAL A 76 -0.90 -5.01 -0.92
CA VAL A 76 -1.87 -6.05 -1.21
C VAL A 76 -1.16 -7.24 -1.83
N ILE A 77 -1.49 -8.42 -1.34
CA ILE A 77 -1.09 -9.69 -1.92
C ILE A 77 -2.14 -10.05 -2.98
N LYS A 78 -1.68 -10.18 -4.22
CA LYS A 78 -2.48 -10.50 -5.41
C LYS A 78 -2.04 -11.82 -6.02
N GLY A 79 -2.81 -12.30 -7.00
CA GLY A 79 -2.50 -13.52 -7.75
C GLY A 79 -2.81 -14.81 -6.99
N VAL A 80 -3.60 -14.71 -5.92
CA VAL A 80 -4.11 -15.84 -5.14
C VAL A 80 -5.49 -16.18 -5.63
N LYS A 81 -5.78 -17.47 -5.82
CA LYS A 81 -7.12 -17.95 -6.15
C LYS A 81 -7.55 -19.07 -5.24
N VAL A 82 -8.82 -19.06 -4.85
CA VAL A 82 -9.47 -20.10 -4.05
C VAL A 82 -10.59 -20.73 -4.85
N PHE A 83 -10.72 -22.06 -4.81
CA PHE A 83 -11.78 -22.75 -5.55
C PHE A 83 -13.09 -22.75 -4.75
N ASP A 84 -14.15 -22.23 -5.35
CA ASP A 84 -15.50 -22.30 -4.79
C ASP A 84 -16.27 -23.49 -5.36
N LEU A 85 -16.68 -24.40 -4.48
CA LEU A 85 -17.45 -25.60 -4.80
C LEU A 85 -18.84 -25.26 -5.34
N LYS A 86 -19.44 -24.12 -4.97
CA LYS A 86 -20.78 -23.73 -5.45
C LYS A 86 -20.76 -23.28 -6.90
N SER A 87 -19.84 -22.39 -7.27
CA SER A 87 -19.70 -21.93 -8.64
C SER A 87 -18.81 -22.84 -9.50
N SER A 88 -18.11 -23.81 -8.89
CA SER A 88 -17.12 -24.67 -9.54
C SER A 88 -16.04 -23.88 -10.29
N ARG A 89 -15.59 -22.77 -9.70
CA ARG A 89 -14.64 -21.82 -10.30
C ARG A 89 -13.63 -21.35 -9.27
N PHE A 90 -12.46 -20.96 -9.76
CA PHE A 90 -11.51 -20.19 -8.98
C PHE A 90 -12.01 -18.74 -8.83
N ILE A 91 -11.94 -18.21 -7.62
CA ILE A 91 -12.26 -16.84 -7.25
C ILE A 91 -10.94 -16.15 -6.89
N ASP A 92 -10.70 -14.97 -7.45
CA ASP A 92 -9.55 -14.16 -7.08
C ASP A 92 -9.68 -13.63 -5.64
N LEU A 93 -8.62 -13.79 -4.88
CA LEU A 93 -8.48 -13.34 -3.50
C LEU A 93 -7.38 -12.28 -3.44
N GLU A 94 -7.73 -11.09 -2.99
CA GLU A 94 -6.76 -10.03 -2.66
C GLU A 94 -6.68 -9.88 -1.14
N ILE A 95 -5.48 -9.92 -0.57
CA ILE A 95 -5.26 -9.82 0.88
C ILE A 95 -4.48 -8.55 1.18
N TYR A 96 -5.04 -7.68 2.01
CA TYR A 96 -4.46 -6.38 2.32
C TYR A 96 -3.59 -6.47 3.57
N ILE A 97 -2.44 -5.81 3.51
CA ILE A 97 -1.45 -5.72 4.58
C ILE A 97 -1.31 -4.26 4.98
N MET A 98 -1.46 -3.99 6.27
CA MET A 98 -1.28 -2.66 6.85
C MET A 98 -0.52 -2.75 8.18
N SER A 99 0.51 -1.95 8.34
CA SER A 99 1.34 -1.87 9.55
C SER A 99 1.83 -3.24 10.04
N GLY A 100 2.34 -4.06 9.12
CA GLY A 100 2.92 -5.39 9.35
C GLY A 100 1.92 -6.54 9.38
N ARG A 101 0.62 -6.26 9.26
CA ARG A 101 -0.47 -7.20 9.62
C ARG A 101 -1.44 -7.43 8.49
N VAL A 102 -2.04 -8.63 8.45
CA VAL A 102 -3.19 -8.91 7.59
C VAL A 102 -4.38 -8.05 8.03
N SER A 103 -4.76 -7.06 7.23
CA SER A 103 -5.79 -6.07 7.60
C SER A 103 -7.18 -6.36 7.07
N GLY A 104 -7.25 -7.16 6.02
CA GLY A 104 -8.50 -7.57 5.43
C GLY A 104 -8.28 -8.26 4.09
N TYR A 105 -9.36 -8.55 3.42
CA TYR A 105 -9.31 -9.18 2.10
C TYR A 105 -10.58 -8.91 1.29
N VAL A 106 -10.47 -9.13 -0.02
CA VAL A 106 -11.58 -9.14 -0.98
C VAL A 106 -11.62 -10.49 -1.66
N LEU A 107 -12.81 -11.10 -1.71
CA LEU A 107 -13.12 -12.21 -2.61
C LEU A 107 -13.91 -11.65 -3.79
N HIS A 108 -13.33 -11.71 -4.98
CA HIS A 108 -13.91 -11.15 -6.20
C HIS A 108 -15.02 -12.05 -6.75
N THR A 109 -16.16 -12.06 -6.08
CA THR A 109 -17.33 -12.85 -6.45
C THR A 109 -18.64 -12.10 -6.28
N ASN A 110 -19.58 -12.37 -7.18
CA ASN A 110 -20.95 -11.87 -7.12
C ASN A 110 -21.90 -12.79 -6.34
N THR A 111 -21.42 -13.95 -5.87
CA THR A 111 -22.25 -14.94 -5.17
C THR A 111 -22.30 -14.69 -3.67
N LYS A 112 -23.50 -14.56 -3.11
CA LYS A 112 -23.71 -14.38 -1.65
C LYS A 112 -23.41 -15.63 -0.81
N LYS A 113 -23.36 -16.81 -1.43
CA LYS A 113 -23.06 -18.09 -0.79
C LYS A 113 -21.86 -18.70 -1.49
N ILE A 114 -20.79 -18.92 -0.73
CA ILE A 114 -19.55 -19.54 -1.20
C ILE A 114 -19.20 -20.71 -0.29
N GLU A 115 -18.53 -21.70 -0.85
CA GLU A 115 -18.03 -22.86 -0.14
C GLU A 115 -16.63 -23.18 -0.69
N ILE A 116 -15.60 -22.81 0.05
CA ILE A 116 -14.22 -22.90 -0.41
C ILE A 116 -13.68 -24.32 -0.20
N ASP A 117 -13.07 -24.89 -1.24
CA ASP A 117 -12.29 -26.13 -1.15
C ASP A 117 -10.90 -25.81 -0.61
N SER A 118 -10.61 -26.24 0.63
CA SER A 118 -9.33 -25.99 1.31
C SER A 118 -8.13 -26.66 0.63
N GLY A 119 -8.35 -27.69 -0.19
CA GLY A 119 -7.29 -28.39 -0.92
C GLY A 119 -6.99 -27.79 -2.30
N LYS A 120 -7.76 -26.80 -2.77
CA LYS A 120 -7.62 -26.20 -4.09
C LYS A 120 -7.38 -24.70 -4.01
N ILE A 121 -6.11 -24.37 -3.78
CA ILE A 121 -5.61 -23.00 -3.75
C ILE A 121 -4.54 -22.87 -4.82
N ASP A 122 -4.65 -21.83 -5.64
CA ASP A 122 -3.64 -21.45 -6.62
C ASP A 122 -2.87 -20.23 -6.11
N VAL A 123 -1.57 -20.40 -5.92
CA VAL A 123 -0.62 -19.35 -5.53
C VAL A 123 0.50 -19.18 -6.56
N SER A 124 0.37 -19.77 -7.75
CA SER A 124 1.42 -19.78 -8.78
C SER A 124 1.85 -18.38 -9.23
N ASN A 125 0.95 -17.40 -9.10
CA ASN A 125 1.16 -16.01 -9.50
C ASN A 125 1.18 -15.03 -8.32
N VAL A 126 1.39 -15.55 -7.09
CA VAL A 126 1.33 -14.72 -5.88
C VAL A 126 2.41 -13.64 -5.90
N LYS A 127 2.00 -12.40 -5.61
CA LYS A 127 2.92 -11.26 -5.44
C LYS A 127 2.37 -10.28 -4.41
N LYS A 128 3.27 -9.71 -3.60
CA LYS A 128 2.97 -8.56 -2.74
C LYS A 128 3.26 -7.31 -3.56
N VAL A 129 2.25 -6.48 -3.80
CA VAL A 129 2.41 -5.17 -4.45
C VAL A 129 2.10 -4.09 -3.44
N LYS A 130 2.91 -3.03 -3.44
CA LYS A 130 2.57 -1.82 -2.69
C LYS A 130 1.35 -1.19 -3.34
N ILE A 131 0.42 -0.71 -2.53
CA ILE A 131 -0.66 0.15 -3.02
C ILE A 131 -0.07 1.56 -3.01
N GLY A 132 0.48 1.98 -4.15
CA GLY A 132 0.76 3.39 -4.37
C GLY A 132 -0.56 4.16 -4.35
N ASN A 133 -0.54 5.41 -3.90
CA ASN A 133 -1.67 6.29 -4.19
C ASN A 133 -1.75 6.50 -5.72
N LYS A 134 -2.91 6.94 -6.23
CA LYS A 134 -3.08 7.29 -7.65
C LYS A 134 -2.00 8.27 -8.12
N ASP A 135 -1.55 9.11 -7.21
CA ASP A 135 -0.53 10.13 -7.41
C ASP A 135 0.83 9.48 -7.74
N THR A 136 1.16 8.30 -7.18
CA THR A 136 2.37 7.53 -7.52
C THR A 136 2.31 7.03 -8.96
N GLU A 137 1.16 6.51 -9.40
CA GLU A 137 0.99 6.07 -10.80
C GLU A 137 1.05 7.27 -11.76
N ALA A 138 0.42 8.39 -11.41
CA ALA A 138 0.46 9.62 -12.17
C ALA A 138 1.90 10.15 -12.28
N LEU A 139 2.62 10.21 -11.16
CA LEU A 139 4.01 10.64 -11.11
C LEU A 139 4.93 9.72 -11.92
N GLN A 140 4.75 8.40 -11.85
CA GLN A 140 5.51 7.46 -12.67
C GLN A 140 5.30 7.69 -14.17
N ASN A 141 4.08 8.03 -14.60
CA ASN A 141 3.83 8.39 -15.99
C ASN A 141 4.52 9.69 -16.41
N ILE A 142 4.61 10.67 -15.49
CA ILE A 142 5.33 11.93 -15.72
C ILE A 142 6.83 11.67 -15.81
N LEU A 143 7.41 10.94 -14.86
CA LEU A 143 8.85 10.71 -14.77
C LEU A 143 9.38 9.78 -15.86
N GLY A 144 8.60 8.77 -16.24
CA GLY A 144 9.03 7.72 -17.15
C GLY A 144 10.20 6.91 -16.56
N ASN A 145 11.15 6.51 -17.41
CA ASN A 145 12.33 5.79 -16.96
C ASN A 145 13.32 6.75 -16.28
N ILE A 146 13.51 6.56 -14.98
CA ILE A 146 14.51 7.29 -14.19
C ILE A 146 15.77 6.45 -13.97
N PRO A 147 16.98 7.04 -14.06
CA PRO A 147 18.21 6.35 -13.68
C PRO A 147 18.19 5.92 -12.21
N ASN A 148 18.71 4.73 -11.89
CA ASN A 148 18.71 4.19 -10.52
C ASN A 148 19.36 5.14 -9.50
N GLU A 149 20.44 5.83 -9.88
CA GLU A 149 21.13 6.82 -9.05
C GLU A 149 20.23 8.01 -8.67
N ILE A 150 19.41 8.48 -9.61
CA ILE A 150 18.41 9.55 -9.36
C ILE A 150 17.27 9.01 -8.51
N SER A 151 16.78 7.81 -8.82
CA SER A 151 15.67 7.21 -8.08
C SER A 151 15.96 7.07 -6.60
N SER A 152 17.22 6.84 -6.19
CA SER A 152 17.60 6.77 -4.78
C SER A 152 17.66 8.12 -4.06
N MET A 153 17.63 9.23 -4.79
CA MET A 153 17.66 10.58 -4.24
C MET A 153 16.26 11.17 -4.02
N LEU A 154 15.23 10.56 -4.62
CA LEU A 154 13.85 11.04 -4.64
C LEU A 154 12.91 10.16 -3.81
N ASP A 155 11.81 10.75 -3.33
CA ASP A 155 10.83 10.10 -2.45
C ASP A 155 9.57 9.70 -3.24
N ILE A 156 9.77 9.04 -4.39
CA ILE A 156 8.73 8.77 -5.40
C ILE A 156 7.53 7.97 -4.86
N GLN A 157 7.75 7.10 -3.87
CA GLN A 157 6.68 6.26 -3.32
C GLN A 157 5.79 7.02 -2.31
N ASP A 158 6.29 8.12 -1.77
CA ASP A 158 5.60 8.97 -0.80
C ASP A 158 5.04 10.23 -1.45
N THR A 159 4.96 10.26 -2.79
CA THR A 159 4.39 11.37 -3.54
C THR A 159 2.93 11.60 -3.17
N PHE A 160 2.49 12.84 -3.24
CA PHE A 160 1.08 13.23 -3.23
C PHE A 160 0.88 14.48 -4.08
N GLU A 161 -0.35 14.67 -4.56
CA GLU A 161 -0.72 15.84 -5.35
C GLU A 161 -1.01 17.05 -4.45
N ILE A 162 -0.51 18.23 -4.83
CA ILE A 162 -0.76 19.52 -4.19
C ILE A 162 -1.26 20.50 -5.24
N GLU A 163 -2.44 21.08 -5.02
CA GLU A 163 -2.96 22.17 -5.83
C GLU A 163 -2.26 23.49 -5.43
N THR A 164 -1.67 24.19 -6.40
CA THR A 164 -0.95 25.45 -6.19
C THR A 164 -1.38 26.53 -7.19
N SER A 165 -0.86 27.75 -7.05
CA SER A 165 -1.03 28.81 -8.05
C SER A 165 -0.41 28.49 -9.41
N LYS A 166 0.48 27.48 -9.49
CA LYS A 166 1.08 26.97 -10.72
C LYS A 166 0.33 25.77 -11.31
N GLY A 167 -0.74 25.33 -10.64
CA GLY A 167 -1.51 24.13 -10.98
C GLY A 167 -1.20 22.97 -10.05
N ASP A 168 -1.61 21.77 -10.49
CA ASP A 168 -1.44 20.52 -9.75
C ASP A 168 0.02 20.04 -9.85
N LEU A 169 0.66 19.87 -8.69
CA LEU A 169 2.05 19.45 -8.57
C LEU A 169 2.14 18.15 -7.77
N TYR A 170 3.01 17.24 -8.20
CA TYR A 170 3.29 15.99 -7.51
C TYR A 170 4.60 16.10 -6.74
N THR A 171 4.61 15.82 -5.44
CA THR A 171 5.84 15.86 -4.64
C THR A 171 6.81 14.76 -5.07
N ILE A 172 8.09 15.09 -5.20
CA ILE A 172 9.16 14.16 -5.57
C ILE A 172 10.29 14.09 -4.54
N LYS A 173 10.32 15.05 -3.61
CA LYS A 173 11.25 15.08 -2.47
C LYS A 173 10.61 15.78 -1.28
N ASP A 174 10.69 15.19 -0.10
CA ASP A 174 10.41 15.87 1.17
C ASP A 174 11.69 16.57 1.67
N LEU A 175 11.58 17.87 1.95
CA LEU A 175 12.65 18.71 2.50
C LEU A 175 12.41 19.05 3.99
N GLU A 176 11.47 18.36 4.64
CA GLU A 176 11.00 18.55 6.01
C GLU A 176 10.28 19.88 6.25
N ASN A 177 9.56 19.98 7.37
CA ASN A 177 8.83 21.18 7.82
C ASN A 177 7.78 21.69 6.80
N GLY A 178 7.22 20.79 6.00
CA GLY A 178 6.25 21.12 4.96
C GLY A 178 6.86 21.70 3.69
N ASN A 179 8.19 21.64 3.52
CA ASN A 179 8.87 22.04 2.30
C ASN A 179 9.08 20.84 1.39
N TYR A 180 8.95 21.03 0.07
CA TYR A 180 9.05 19.95 -0.91
C TYR A 180 9.74 20.39 -2.19
N ILE A 181 10.26 19.41 -2.93
CA ILE A 181 10.43 19.54 -4.38
C ILE A 181 9.27 18.82 -5.04
N ALA A 182 8.69 19.42 -6.07
CA ALA A 182 7.55 18.89 -6.80
C ALA A 182 7.73 19.02 -8.32
N ILE A 183 6.91 18.30 -9.07
CA ILE A 183 6.91 18.29 -10.54
C ILE A 183 5.49 18.45 -11.08
N ASP A 184 5.32 19.21 -12.15
CA ASP A 184 4.04 19.29 -12.87
C ASP A 184 3.91 18.25 -13.99
N LYS A 185 2.74 18.18 -14.61
CA LYS A 185 2.49 17.29 -15.77
C LYS A 185 3.36 17.59 -17.00
N ASN A 186 3.93 18.79 -17.10
CA ASN A 186 4.84 19.19 -18.18
C ASN A 186 6.31 18.90 -17.83
N SER A 187 6.56 18.19 -16.71
CA SER A 187 7.88 17.86 -16.17
C SER A 187 8.69 19.07 -15.65
N VAL A 188 8.06 20.22 -15.41
CA VAL A 188 8.70 21.38 -14.77
C VAL A 188 8.86 21.13 -13.27
N ILE A 189 10.04 21.45 -12.72
CA ILE A 189 10.40 21.20 -11.32
C ILE A 189 10.22 22.47 -10.50
N TYR A 190 9.57 22.32 -9.36
CA TYR A 190 9.25 23.41 -8.44
C TYR A 190 9.80 23.14 -7.04
N GLY A 191 10.22 24.20 -6.36
CA GLY A 191 10.43 24.22 -4.93
C GLY A 191 9.18 24.79 -4.24
N LEU A 192 8.68 24.07 -3.25
CA LEU A 192 7.53 24.46 -2.42
C LEU A 192 8.04 24.76 -1.02
N ILE A 193 8.12 26.04 -0.67
CA ILE A 193 8.56 26.49 0.66
C ILE A 193 7.31 26.86 1.46
N HIS A 194 7.20 26.35 2.68
CA HIS A 194 6.01 26.56 3.50
C HIS A 194 6.03 27.91 4.24
N ASN A 195 7.21 28.36 4.69
CA ASN A 195 7.31 29.59 5.49
C ASN A 195 8.60 30.40 5.19
N PRO A 196 8.48 31.60 4.57
CA PRO A 196 7.26 32.13 3.97
C PRO A 196 6.77 31.24 2.82
N TYR A 197 5.45 31.20 2.57
CA TYR A 197 4.90 30.39 1.49
C TYR A 197 5.43 30.86 0.13
N GLU A 198 6.18 30.01 -0.57
CA GLU A 198 6.78 30.29 -1.87
C GLU A 198 6.64 29.08 -2.79
N VAL A 199 6.28 29.33 -4.05
CA VAL A 199 6.30 28.33 -5.12
C VAL A 199 7.24 28.86 -6.20
N GLU A 200 8.41 28.24 -6.30
CA GLU A 200 9.50 28.67 -7.17
C GLU A 200 9.73 27.64 -8.27
N GLU A 201 9.86 28.08 -9.52
CA GLU A 201 10.31 27.22 -10.61
C GLU A 201 11.84 27.07 -10.54
N LEU A 202 12.32 25.83 -10.44
CA LEU A 202 13.74 25.52 -10.31
C LEU A 202 14.36 25.05 -11.62
N PHE A 203 13.64 24.18 -12.35
CA PHE A 203 14.08 23.62 -13.62
C PHE A 203 12.89 23.50 -14.57
N ASN A 204 13.10 23.82 -15.84
CA ASN A 204 12.07 23.79 -16.87
C ASN A 204 11.73 22.38 -17.38
N ASN A 205 12.52 21.36 -17.02
CA ASN A 205 12.24 19.95 -17.32
C ASN A 205 13.01 19.03 -16.36
N LYS A 206 12.55 17.78 -16.23
CA LYS A 206 13.13 16.76 -15.36
C LYS A 206 14.54 16.32 -15.77
N GLU A 207 14.87 16.31 -17.06
CA GLU A 207 16.18 15.89 -17.55
C GLU A 207 17.28 16.82 -17.04
N THR A 208 17.07 18.14 -17.14
CA THR A 208 18.02 19.15 -16.63
C THR A 208 18.18 19.09 -15.11
N PHE A 209 17.09 18.82 -14.39
CA PHE A 209 17.13 18.60 -12.95
C PHE A 209 17.94 17.34 -12.59
N PHE A 210 17.75 16.24 -13.31
CA PHE A 210 18.51 15.01 -13.09
C PHE A 210 20.00 15.22 -13.36
N ASP A 211 20.36 15.93 -14.42
CA ASP A 211 21.76 16.26 -14.71
C ASP A 211 22.36 17.15 -13.62
N ALA A 212 21.59 18.11 -13.08
CA ALA A 212 22.02 18.96 -11.98
C ALA A 212 22.23 18.18 -10.67
N LEU A 213 21.36 17.20 -10.38
CA LEU A 213 21.54 16.29 -9.23
C LEU A 213 22.80 15.43 -9.37
N LYS A 214 23.02 14.82 -10.54
CA LYS A 214 24.19 13.96 -10.78
C LYS A 214 25.51 14.71 -10.70
N SER A 215 25.53 15.93 -11.25
CA SER A 215 26.72 16.78 -11.26
C SER A 215 26.97 17.49 -9.93
N GLY A 216 26.01 17.43 -8.99
CA GLY A 216 26.08 18.15 -7.72
C GLY A 216 25.86 19.67 -7.85
N VAL A 217 25.45 20.15 -9.03
CA VAL A 217 25.07 21.56 -9.25
C VAL A 217 23.84 21.92 -8.43
N PHE A 218 22.92 20.97 -8.25
CA PHE A 218 21.79 21.10 -7.35
C PHE A 218 21.93 20.15 -6.17
N ASN A 219 21.76 20.69 -4.96
CA ASN A 219 21.79 19.93 -3.72
C ASN A 219 20.59 20.35 -2.85
N PHE A 220 19.81 19.38 -2.38
CA PHE A 220 18.60 19.64 -1.59
C PHE A 220 18.90 20.39 -0.27
N THR A 221 19.99 20.03 0.41
CA THR A 221 20.41 20.64 1.67
C THR A 221 20.84 22.08 1.46
N ASP A 222 21.62 22.35 0.42
CA ASP A 222 22.04 23.73 0.11
C ASP A 222 20.84 24.58 -0.32
N TYR A 223 19.93 24.03 -1.12
CA TYR A 223 18.70 24.70 -1.53
C TYR A 223 17.85 25.11 -0.33
N ILE A 224 17.53 24.17 0.57
CA ILE A 224 16.65 24.48 1.72
C ILE A 224 17.33 25.45 2.69
N ASN A 225 18.63 25.28 2.96
CA ASN A 225 19.37 26.18 3.84
C ASN A 225 19.34 27.63 3.32
N ASN A 226 19.48 27.84 2.01
CA ASN A 226 19.41 29.17 1.42
C ASN A 226 18.01 29.81 1.49
N LYS A 227 16.95 29.00 1.64
CA LYS A 227 15.57 29.48 1.75
C LYS A 227 15.13 29.76 3.19
N THR A 228 15.71 29.05 4.16
CA THR A 228 15.33 29.15 5.58
C THR A 228 16.34 29.90 6.45
N SER A 229 17.41 30.43 5.86
CA SER A 229 18.43 31.27 6.55
C SER A 229 18.01 32.72 6.70
#